data_AF-A0A2M8CHF3-F1
#
_entry.id   AF-A0A2M8CHF3-F1
#
_cell.length_a   1.000
_cell.length_b   1.000
_cell.length_c   1.000
_cell.angle_alpha   90.00
_cell.angle_beta   90.00
_cell.angle_gamma   90.00
#
_symmetry.space_group_name_H-M   'P 1'
#
loop_
_entity.id
_entity.type
_entity.pdbx_description
1 polymer ?
#
loop_
_entity_poly.entity_id
_entity_poly.type
_entity_poly.pdbx_seq_one_letter_code
_entity_poly.pdbx_strand_id
1 'polypeptide(L)'
;KGIDTLVVLDDSIVRGTTLKQSIIRILDRLSPKKIIIASSAPQIRYPDCYGIDMARLGDFIAFKATIELLRETHLENIINEVYKKCKAQEHLPKEEVINHVKDIYRPFTARQISDKIAILVTAHEVKAEVQVIYQSIEALHEAIPNHLGDWYFTGDYPTPGGNKVVNQAFINYIEGVNKRAY
;
A
#
# COMPACT_ATOMS: atom_id res chain seq x y z
N LYS A 1 3.85 -0.10 -33.44
CA LYS A 1 2.84 -0.73 -32.54
C LYS A 1 3.43 -2.01 -31.97
N GLY A 2 3.33 -2.24 -30.67
CA GLY A 2 3.77 -3.47 -30.01
C GLY A 2 5.29 -3.62 -29.88
N ILE A 3 6.05 -2.53 -30.02
CA ILE A 3 7.53 -2.55 -29.94
C ILE A 3 7.99 -1.68 -28.76
N ASP A 4 7.42 -0.48 -28.65
CA ASP A 4 7.87 0.52 -27.69
C ASP A 4 7.48 0.18 -26.25
N THR A 5 8.34 0.56 -25.32
CA THR A 5 8.08 0.53 -23.88
C THR A 5 7.91 1.95 -23.39
N LEU A 6 6.76 2.24 -22.78
CA LEU A 6 6.50 3.55 -22.17
C LEU A 6 6.87 3.48 -20.69
N VAL A 7 7.66 4.44 -20.23
CA VAL A 7 7.99 4.61 -18.81
C VAL A 7 7.36 5.91 -18.35
N VAL A 8 6.53 5.82 -17.32
CA VAL A 8 5.79 6.95 -16.74
C VAL A 8 6.26 7.11 -15.32
N LEU A 9 6.72 8.31 -14.97
CA LEU A 9 7.06 8.66 -13.61
C LEU A 9 5.85 9.33 -12.95
N ASP A 10 5.46 8.83 -11.79
CA ASP A 10 4.43 9.41 -10.93
C ASP A 10 5.02 9.69 -9.55
N ASP A 11 4.48 10.66 -8.82
CA ASP A 11 5.00 11.02 -7.50
C ASP A 11 4.73 9.92 -6.47
N SER A 12 3.48 9.43 -6.44
CA SER A 12 3.06 8.38 -5.52
C SER A 12 1.81 7.66 -6.03
N ILE A 13 1.62 6.42 -5.57
CA ILE A 13 0.42 5.63 -5.90
C ILE A 13 -0.33 5.29 -4.61
N VAL A 14 -1.41 6.03 -4.33
CA VAL A 14 -2.23 5.83 -3.13
C VAL A 14 -3.34 4.79 -3.38
N ARG A 15 -4.38 5.17 -4.14
CA ARG A 15 -5.59 4.34 -4.36
C ARG A 15 -5.53 3.49 -5.63
N GLY A 16 -4.65 3.84 -6.57
CA GLY A 16 -4.51 3.19 -7.88
C GLY A 16 -5.65 3.47 -8.88
N THR A 17 -6.70 4.20 -8.48
CA THR A 17 -7.88 4.47 -9.34
C THR A 17 -7.53 5.32 -10.55
N THR A 18 -6.72 6.38 -10.39
CA THR A 18 -6.28 7.25 -11.49
C THR A 18 -5.47 6.48 -12.53
N LEU A 19 -4.57 5.61 -12.09
CA LEU A 19 -3.81 4.73 -12.99
C LEU A 19 -4.73 3.82 -13.78
N LYS A 20 -5.65 3.13 -13.08
CA LYS A 20 -6.59 2.17 -13.67
C LYS A 20 -7.58 2.79 -14.64
N GLN A 21 -8.19 3.90 -14.26
CA GLN A 21 -9.32 4.48 -14.99
C GLN A 21 -8.88 5.42 -16.12
N SER A 22 -7.68 6.00 -16.01
CA SER A 22 -7.24 7.08 -16.90
C SER A 22 -5.88 6.80 -17.52
N ILE A 23 -4.80 6.82 -16.73
CA ILE A 23 -3.43 6.91 -17.26
C ILE A 23 -3.10 5.69 -18.13
N ILE A 24 -3.25 4.46 -17.59
CA ILE A 24 -2.90 3.24 -18.32
C ILE A 24 -3.75 3.09 -19.59
N ARG A 25 -5.06 3.36 -19.49
CA ARG A 25 -6.00 3.26 -20.63
C ARG A 25 -5.69 4.26 -21.72
N ILE A 26 -5.26 5.47 -21.38
CA ILE A 26 -4.87 6.50 -22.35
C ILE A 26 -3.59 6.06 -23.08
N LEU A 27 -2.59 5.59 -22.33
CA LEU A 27 -1.31 5.16 -22.89
C LEU A 27 -1.44 3.91 -23.76
N ASP A 28 -2.30 2.96 -23.39
CA ASP A 28 -2.55 1.74 -24.16
C ASP A 28 -3.11 2.02 -25.57
N ARG A 29 -3.76 3.17 -25.79
CA ARG A 29 -4.22 3.60 -27.14
C ARG A 29 -3.07 3.78 -28.12
N LEU A 30 -1.86 4.06 -27.64
CA LEU A 30 -0.65 4.12 -28.46
C LEU A 30 -0.18 2.73 -28.91
N SER A 31 -0.81 1.67 -28.39
CA SER A 31 -0.44 0.27 -28.61
C SER A 31 1.03 -0.02 -28.28
N PRO A 32 1.54 0.34 -27.09
CA PRO A 32 2.89 -0.02 -26.67
C PRO A 32 2.98 -1.53 -26.42
N LYS A 33 4.19 -2.07 -26.39
CA LYS A 33 4.43 -3.43 -25.92
C LYS A 33 4.21 -3.53 -24.41
N LYS A 34 4.72 -2.54 -23.68
CA LYS A 34 4.80 -2.52 -22.23
C LYS A 34 4.65 -1.09 -21.70
N ILE A 35 3.99 -0.95 -20.57
CA ILE A 35 3.85 0.28 -19.80
C ILE A 35 4.46 0.03 -18.41
N ILE A 36 5.45 0.83 -18.05
CA ILE A 36 6.10 0.80 -16.74
C ILE A 36 5.70 2.07 -16.00
N ILE A 37 4.99 1.92 -14.89
CA ILE A 37 4.70 3.02 -13.97
C ILE A 37 5.78 3.00 -12.87
N ALA A 38 6.57 4.05 -12.77
CA ALA A 38 7.57 4.24 -11.74
C ALA A 38 7.07 5.29 -10.74
N SER A 39 6.81 4.86 -9.50
CA SER A 39 6.51 5.74 -8.37
C SER A 39 7.82 6.26 -7.78
N SER A 40 7.97 7.57 -7.66
CA SER A 40 9.12 8.18 -7.00
C SER A 40 9.05 8.08 -5.48
N ALA A 41 7.93 7.66 -4.89
CA ALA A 41 7.80 7.26 -3.49
C ALA A 41 7.74 5.72 -3.31
N PRO A 42 8.07 5.19 -2.12
CA PRO A 42 7.76 3.81 -1.74
C PRO A 42 6.26 3.51 -1.69
N GLN A 43 5.93 2.23 -1.48
CA GLN A 43 4.55 1.79 -1.34
C GLN A 43 3.91 2.39 -0.08
N ILE A 44 2.82 3.14 -0.24
CA ILE A 44 2.03 3.64 0.88
C ILE A 44 1.23 2.48 1.47
N ARG A 45 1.59 2.08 2.69
CA ARG A 45 1.09 0.88 3.37
C ARG A 45 0.27 1.20 4.62
N TYR A 46 0.58 2.27 5.32
CA TYR A 46 -0.05 2.57 6.62
C TYR A 46 -0.72 3.95 6.62
N PRO A 47 -1.75 4.15 7.44
CA PRO A 47 -2.47 5.41 7.47
C PRO A 47 -1.64 6.52 8.13
N ASP A 48 -1.89 7.75 7.71
CA ASP A 48 -1.37 8.92 8.39
C ASP A 48 -2.29 9.36 9.54
N CYS A 49 -1.68 9.86 10.62
CA CYS A 49 -2.38 10.42 11.78
C CYS A 49 -1.83 11.79 12.19
N TYR A 50 -1.01 12.43 11.36
CA TYR A 50 -0.31 13.68 11.65
C TYR A 50 -0.74 14.85 10.75
N GLY A 51 -1.75 14.67 9.91
CA GLY A 51 -2.42 15.77 9.19
C GLY A 51 -2.68 15.51 7.71
N ILE A 52 -2.22 14.39 7.15
CA ILE A 52 -2.45 13.99 5.76
C ILE A 52 -3.71 13.14 5.68
N ASP A 53 -4.56 13.39 4.67
CA ASP A 53 -5.83 12.66 4.47
C ASP A 53 -5.64 11.26 3.88
N MET A 54 -4.99 10.39 4.65
CA MET A 54 -4.72 8.99 4.35
C MET A 54 -5.09 8.11 5.55
N ALA A 55 -6.37 8.12 5.96
CA ALA A 55 -6.78 7.52 7.23
C ALA A 55 -7.26 6.04 7.13
N ARG A 56 -7.56 5.54 5.93
CA ARG A 56 -8.24 4.25 5.73
C ARG A 56 -7.36 3.26 4.98
N LEU A 57 -6.98 2.16 5.63
CA LEU A 57 -6.19 1.08 5.01
C LEU A 57 -6.85 0.53 3.75
N GLY A 58 -8.18 0.37 3.78
CA GLY A 58 -8.97 -0.11 2.66
C GLY A 58 -8.94 0.79 1.42
N ASP A 59 -8.37 2.00 1.50
CA ASP A 59 -8.18 2.86 0.33
C ASP A 59 -6.83 2.61 -0.38
N PHE A 60 -5.84 2.03 0.30
CA PHE A 60 -4.49 1.88 -0.24
C PHE A 60 -4.37 0.68 -1.16
N ILE A 61 -3.84 0.90 -2.37
CA ILE A 61 -3.69 -0.16 -3.37
C ILE A 61 -2.70 -1.24 -2.89
N ALA A 62 -1.65 -0.84 -2.15
CA ALA A 62 -0.68 -1.79 -1.61
C ALA A 62 -1.29 -2.68 -0.53
N PHE A 63 -2.17 -2.14 0.33
CA PHE A 63 -2.90 -2.94 1.30
C PHE A 63 -3.88 -3.90 0.61
N LYS A 64 -4.66 -3.43 -0.37
CA LYS A 64 -5.56 -4.29 -1.17
C LYS A 64 -4.82 -5.42 -1.86
N ALA A 65 -3.71 -5.12 -2.52
CA ALA A 65 -2.86 -6.11 -3.18
C ALA A 65 -2.36 -7.16 -2.18
N THR A 66 -1.93 -6.73 -1.00
CA THR A 66 -1.44 -7.65 0.05
C THR A 66 -2.56 -8.55 0.59
N ILE A 67 -3.76 -8.01 0.83
CA ILE A 67 -4.91 -8.81 1.25
C ILE A 67 -5.31 -9.84 0.19
N GLU A 68 -5.30 -9.46 -1.10
CA GLU A 68 -5.56 -10.42 -2.17
C GLU A 68 -4.46 -11.49 -2.27
N LEU A 69 -3.19 -11.13 -2.12
CA LEU A 69 -2.09 -12.10 -2.08
C LEU A 69 -2.25 -13.09 -0.93
N LEU A 70 -2.62 -12.64 0.27
CA LEU A 70 -2.89 -13.53 1.40
C LEU A 70 -3.99 -14.54 1.07
N ARG A 71 -5.03 -14.12 0.34
CA ARG A 71 -6.12 -15.01 -0.09
C ARG A 71 -5.68 -15.99 -1.18
N GLU A 72 -4.97 -15.51 -2.19
CA GLU A 72 -4.48 -16.32 -3.31
C GLU A 72 -3.42 -17.34 -2.89
N THR A 73 -2.71 -17.09 -1.78
CA THR A 73 -1.68 -17.98 -1.25
C THR A 73 -2.15 -18.81 -0.05
N HIS A 74 -3.44 -18.80 0.27
CA HIS A 74 -4.03 -19.54 1.39
C HIS A 74 -3.43 -19.21 2.77
N LEU A 75 -3.06 -17.94 2.97
CA LEU A 75 -2.50 -17.39 4.20
C LEU A 75 -3.49 -16.46 4.93
N GLU A 76 -4.80 -16.65 4.73
CA GLU A 76 -5.83 -15.81 5.35
C GLU A 76 -5.86 -15.90 6.87
N ASN A 77 -5.29 -16.95 7.46
CA ASN A 77 -5.12 -17.07 8.90
C ASN A 77 -4.33 -15.88 9.49
N ILE A 78 -3.37 -15.33 8.74
CA ILE A 78 -2.58 -14.16 9.16
C ILE A 78 -3.49 -12.95 9.39
N ILE A 79 -4.50 -12.75 8.54
CA ILE A 79 -5.48 -11.65 8.69
C ILE A 79 -6.19 -11.76 10.04
N ASN A 80 -6.66 -12.98 10.37
CA ASN A 80 -7.36 -13.26 11.62
C ASN A 80 -6.45 -13.14 12.85
N GLU A 81 -5.20 -13.58 12.75
CA GLU A 81 -4.20 -13.45 13.81
C GLU A 81 -3.88 -11.99 14.11
N VAL A 82 -3.60 -11.20 13.07
CA VAL A 82 -3.34 -9.76 13.21
C VAL A 82 -4.57 -9.06 13.80
N TYR A 83 -5.77 -9.41 13.36
CA TYR A 83 -7.00 -8.85 13.93
C TYR A 83 -7.12 -9.12 15.43
N LYS A 84 -6.89 -10.37 15.86
CA LYS A 84 -6.90 -10.73 17.28
C LYS A 84 -5.84 -9.97 18.08
N LYS A 85 -4.62 -9.84 17.55
CA LYS A 85 -3.54 -9.07 18.18
C LYS A 85 -3.90 -7.59 18.31
N CYS A 86 -4.49 -6.98 17.28
CA CYS A 86 -4.97 -5.60 17.34
C CYS A 86 -6.08 -5.42 18.38
N LYS A 87 -7.10 -6.30 18.39
CA LYS A 87 -8.21 -6.25 19.37
C LYS A 87 -7.73 -6.43 20.81
N ALA A 88 -6.75 -7.29 21.05
CA ALA A 88 -6.17 -7.49 22.39
C ALA A 88 -5.53 -6.22 22.97
N GLN A 89 -5.15 -5.25 22.12
CA GLN A 89 -4.52 -4.00 22.53
C GLN A 89 -5.51 -2.81 22.61
N GLU A 90 -6.81 -3.01 22.38
CA GLU A 90 -7.82 -1.92 22.28
C GLU A 90 -7.91 -1.07 23.55
N HIS A 91 -7.71 -1.70 24.71
CA HIS A 91 -7.80 -1.06 26.03
C HIS A 91 -6.43 -0.78 26.66
N LEU A 92 -5.33 -1.07 25.97
CA LEU A 92 -4.00 -0.77 26.49
C LEU A 92 -3.72 0.74 26.46
N PRO A 93 -2.89 1.25 27.38
CA PRO A 93 -2.27 2.56 27.25
C PRO A 93 -1.58 2.68 25.88
N LYS A 94 -1.67 3.85 25.23
CA LYS A 94 -1.12 4.04 23.88
C LYS A 94 0.40 3.76 23.83
N GLU A 95 1.09 3.97 24.93
CA GLU A 95 2.52 3.72 25.15
C GLU A 95 2.89 2.23 25.03
N GLU A 96 1.95 1.32 25.28
CA GLU A 96 2.15 -0.13 25.22
C GLU A 96 1.67 -0.73 23.89
N VAL A 97 1.03 0.06 23.02
CA VAL A 97 0.48 -0.43 21.75
C VAL A 97 1.58 -0.62 20.72
N ILE A 98 1.67 -1.84 20.18
CA ILE A 98 2.56 -2.21 19.09
C ILE A 98 1.77 -2.28 17.77
N ASN A 99 2.37 -1.83 16.66
CA ASN A 99 1.78 -1.96 15.32
C ASN A 99 1.87 -3.42 14.82
N HIS A 100 0.79 -4.19 14.99
CA HIS A 100 0.71 -5.57 14.47
C HIS A 100 0.38 -5.64 12.98
N VAL A 101 -0.05 -4.53 12.37
CA VAL A 101 -0.41 -4.48 10.94
C VAL A 101 0.82 -4.71 10.05
N LYS A 102 2.04 -4.52 10.58
CA LYS A 102 3.28 -4.92 9.89
C LYS A 102 3.27 -6.40 9.49
N ASP A 103 2.66 -7.27 10.30
CA ASP A 103 2.60 -8.72 10.04
C ASP A 103 1.80 -9.07 8.77
N ILE A 104 0.87 -8.20 8.32
CA ILE A 104 0.13 -8.40 7.06
C ILE A 104 1.06 -8.41 5.84
N TYR A 105 2.14 -7.64 5.89
CA TYR A 105 3.06 -7.48 4.76
C TYR A 105 4.24 -8.46 4.80
N ARG A 106 4.57 -9.02 5.96
CA ARG A 106 5.76 -9.88 6.17
C ARG A 106 5.87 -11.07 5.22
N PRO A 107 4.78 -11.74 4.78
CA PRO A 107 4.90 -12.89 3.89
C PRO A 107 5.39 -12.55 2.47
N PHE A 108 5.37 -11.28 2.07
CA PHE A 108 5.63 -10.87 0.70
C PHE A 108 6.77 -9.85 0.60
N THR A 109 7.57 -10.01 -0.44
CA THR A 109 8.52 -8.99 -0.86
C THR A 109 7.79 -7.77 -1.42
N ALA A 110 8.43 -6.60 -1.38
CA ALA A 110 7.90 -5.40 -2.01
C ALA A 110 7.60 -5.63 -3.51
N ARG A 111 8.44 -6.40 -4.21
CA ARG A 111 8.25 -6.76 -5.61
C ARG A 111 6.97 -7.57 -5.85
N GLN A 112 6.70 -8.60 -5.04
CA GLN A 112 5.45 -9.38 -5.17
C GLN A 112 4.21 -8.50 -4.99
N ILE A 113 4.24 -7.58 -4.03
CA ILE A 113 3.16 -6.60 -3.83
C ILE A 113 3.04 -5.68 -5.05
N SER A 114 4.15 -5.18 -5.59
CA SER A 114 4.18 -4.35 -6.80
C SER A 114 3.61 -5.07 -8.02
N ASP A 115 3.96 -6.33 -8.22
CA ASP A 115 3.45 -7.16 -9.32
C ASP A 115 1.94 -7.35 -9.18
N LYS A 116 1.45 -7.58 -7.96
CA LYS A 116 0.00 -7.65 -7.69
C LYS A 116 -0.69 -6.31 -7.90
N ILE A 117 -0.09 -5.19 -7.49
CA ILE A 117 -0.62 -3.85 -7.75
C ILE A 117 -0.76 -3.64 -9.27
N ALA A 118 0.24 -4.04 -10.06
CA ALA A 118 0.20 -3.93 -11.52
C ALA A 118 -1.02 -4.65 -12.11
N ILE A 119 -1.33 -5.84 -11.63
CA ILE A 119 -2.57 -6.56 -11.99
C ILE A 119 -3.81 -5.75 -11.59
N LEU A 120 -3.88 -5.24 -10.36
CA LEU A 120 -5.05 -4.53 -9.86
C LEU A 120 -5.36 -3.21 -10.57
N VAL A 121 -4.31 -2.49 -10.98
CA VAL A 121 -4.46 -1.22 -11.71
C VAL A 121 -4.60 -1.44 -13.22
N THR A 122 -4.50 -2.66 -13.71
CA THR A 122 -4.70 -2.98 -15.13
C THR A 122 -6.17 -3.31 -15.37
N ALA A 123 -6.83 -2.54 -16.23
CA ALA A 123 -8.20 -2.83 -16.63
C ALA A 123 -8.21 -3.94 -17.70
N HIS A 124 -9.26 -4.77 -17.73
CA HIS A 124 -9.35 -5.94 -18.61
C HIS A 124 -9.17 -5.64 -20.11
N GLU A 125 -9.46 -4.42 -20.54
CA GLU A 125 -9.31 -4.00 -21.94
C GLU A 125 -7.87 -3.62 -22.34
N VAL A 126 -6.97 -3.44 -21.37
CA VAL A 126 -5.58 -3.05 -21.59
C VAL A 126 -4.81 -4.21 -22.19
N LYS A 127 -4.14 -3.96 -23.32
CA LYS A 127 -3.39 -5.01 -24.05
C LYS A 127 -1.91 -5.03 -23.72
N ALA A 128 -1.33 -3.87 -23.41
CA ALA A 128 0.07 -3.78 -23.04
C ALA A 128 0.35 -4.51 -21.71
N GLU A 129 1.55 -5.09 -21.59
CA GLU A 129 2.04 -5.55 -20.29
C GLU A 129 2.20 -4.34 -19.36
N VAL A 130 1.65 -4.41 -18.14
CA VAL A 130 1.79 -3.34 -17.16
C VAL A 130 2.72 -3.80 -16.05
N GLN A 131 3.70 -2.97 -15.71
CA GLN A 131 4.57 -3.14 -14.55
C GLN A 131 4.51 -1.90 -13.67
N VAL A 132 4.53 -2.09 -12.36
CA VAL A 132 4.63 -0.99 -11.40
C VAL A 132 5.93 -1.16 -10.60
N ILE A 133 6.73 -0.11 -10.54
CA ILE A 133 8.00 -0.05 -9.81
C ILE A 133 7.87 1.08 -8.79
N TYR A 134 8.38 0.87 -7.59
CA TYR A 134 8.42 1.88 -6.54
C TYR A 134 9.87 2.16 -6.18
N GLN A 135 10.16 3.39 -5.76
CA GLN A 135 11.37 3.68 -5.01
C GLN A 135 11.42 2.77 -3.76
N SER A 136 12.60 2.25 -3.41
CA SER A 136 12.74 1.50 -2.16
C SER A 136 12.83 2.45 -0.96
N ILE A 137 12.52 1.94 0.24
CA ILE A 137 12.63 2.73 1.48
C ILE A 137 14.10 3.13 1.72
N GLU A 138 15.03 2.22 1.44
CA GLU A 138 16.47 2.45 1.59
C GLU A 138 16.95 3.57 0.65
N ALA A 139 16.50 3.56 -0.61
CA ALA A 139 16.83 4.60 -1.58
C ALA A 139 16.17 5.95 -1.23
N LEU A 140 14.98 5.94 -0.62
CA LEU A 140 14.37 7.16 -0.07
C LEU A 140 15.25 7.75 1.03
N HIS A 141 15.68 6.93 2.00
CA HIS A 141 16.54 7.38 3.09
C HIS A 141 17.91 7.88 2.60
N GLU A 142 18.48 7.25 1.58
CA GLU A 142 19.72 7.72 0.95
C GLU A 142 19.53 9.07 0.26
N ALA A 143 18.40 9.27 -0.44
CA ALA A 143 18.12 10.50 -1.18
C ALA A 143 17.82 11.70 -0.25
N ILE A 144 17.17 11.47 0.89
CA ILE A 144 16.75 12.53 1.83
C ILE A 144 17.08 12.18 3.30
N PRO A 145 18.36 12.03 3.68
CA PRO A 145 18.78 11.44 4.96
C PRO A 145 18.33 12.23 6.20
N ASN A 146 18.01 13.51 6.06
CA ASN A 146 17.57 14.37 7.17
C ASN A 146 16.05 14.42 7.34
N HIS A 147 15.28 13.70 6.51
CA HIS A 147 13.82 13.70 6.52
C HIS A 147 13.30 12.34 7.00
N LEU A 148 12.96 12.25 8.29
CA LEU A 148 12.64 10.98 8.97
C LEU A 148 11.16 10.56 8.87
N GLY A 149 10.35 11.29 8.10
CA GLY A 149 8.91 11.06 8.04
C GLY A 149 8.53 9.94 7.07
N ASP A 150 8.60 8.68 7.52
CA ASP A 150 8.40 7.50 6.66
C ASP A 150 7.36 6.48 7.18
N TRP A 151 6.66 6.78 8.28
CA TRP A 151 5.79 5.85 9.00
C TRP A 151 4.69 5.22 8.13
N TYR A 152 4.20 5.93 7.11
CA TYR A 152 3.19 5.43 6.18
C TYR A 152 3.76 4.44 5.15
N PHE A 153 5.09 4.33 5.03
CA PHE A 153 5.80 3.30 4.28
C PHE A 153 6.30 2.14 5.16
N THR A 154 6.88 2.47 6.33
CA THR A 154 7.59 1.53 7.22
C THR A 154 6.68 0.90 8.29
N GLY A 155 5.64 1.62 8.70
CA GLY A 155 4.80 1.30 9.84
C GLY A 155 5.44 1.69 11.18
N ASP A 156 6.57 2.39 11.15
CA ASP A 156 7.30 2.82 12.34
C ASP A 156 6.87 4.25 12.71
N TYR A 157 5.81 4.33 13.51
CA TYR A 157 5.23 5.61 13.92
C TYR A 157 6.13 6.34 14.93
N PRO A 158 6.37 7.65 14.76
CA PRO A 158 7.20 8.43 15.69
C PRO A 158 6.51 8.67 17.04
N THR A 159 5.20 8.42 17.16
CA THR A 159 4.47 8.56 18.42
C THR A 159 3.69 7.29 18.75
N PRO A 160 3.53 6.95 20.06
CA PRO A 160 2.72 5.80 20.46
C PRO A 160 1.25 5.88 19.99
N GLY A 161 0.73 7.11 19.83
CA GLY A 161 -0.59 7.34 19.25
C GLY A 161 -0.75 6.78 17.84
N GLY A 162 0.31 6.81 17.02
CA GLY A 162 0.29 6.27 15.66
C GLY A 162 0.06 4.76 15.62
N ASN A 163 0.70 4.01 16.53
CA ASN A 163 0.48 2.56 16.67
C ASN A 163 -0.97 2.23 17.05
N LYS A 164 -1.60 3.06 17.89
CA LYS A 164 -3.02 2.92 18.20
C LYS A 164 -3.89 3.17 16.97
N VAL A 165 -3.60 4.21 16.20
CA VAL A 165 -4.36 4.56 14.99
C VAL A 165 -4.28 3.46 13.92
N VAL A 166 -3.09 2.93 13.62
CA VAL A 166 -2.95 1.87 12.61
C VAL A 166 -3.68 0.58 13.00
N ASN A 167 -3.61 0.19 14.27
CA ASN A 167 -4.33 -0.99 14.76
C ASN A 167 -5.85 -0.77 14.70
N GLN A 168 -6.33 0.40 15.10
CA GLN A 168 -7.74 0.75 15.01
C GLN A 168 -8.21 0.82 13.54
N ALA A 169 -7.39 1.34 12.63
CA ALA A 169 -7.70 1.37 11.21
C ALA A 169 -7.84 -0.04 10.63
N PHE A 170 -7.03 -0.99 11.10
CA PHE A 170 -7.13 -2.39 10.70
C PHE A 170 -8.38 -3.06 11.29
N ILE A 171 -8.70 -2.82 12.56
CA ILE A 171 -9.95 -3.28 13.18
C ILE A 171 -11.15 -2.75 12.39
N ASN A 172 -11.19 -1.45 12.11
CA ASN A 172 -12.26 -0.82 11.33
C ASN A 172 -12.40 -1.45 9.93
N TYR A 173 -11.28 -1.77 9.27
CA TYR A 173 -11.30 -2.45 7.97
C TYR A 173 -11.93 -3.83 8.06
N ILE A 174 -11.56 -4.65 9.05
CA ILE A 174 -12.10 -6.00 9.23
C ILE A 174 -13.57 -5.98 9.63
N GLU A 175 -13.96 -5.05 10.51
CA GLU A 175 -15.34 -4.89 10.99
C GLU A 175 -16.26 -4.14 9.99
N GLY A 176 -15.73 -3.67 8.85
CA GLY A 176 -16.49 -2.93 7.84
C GLY A 176 -16.93 -1.53 8.28
N VAL A 177 -16.29 -0.96 9.29
CA VAL A 177 -16.62 0.36 9.86
C VAL A 177 -15.96 1.46 9.04
N ASN A 178 -16.77 2.31 8.40
CA ASN A 178 -16.29 3.39 7.53
C ASN A 178 -15.94 4.70 8.30
N LYS A 179 -15.19 4.59 9.40
CA LYS A 179 -14.78 5.74 10.24
C LYS A 179 -13.26 5.95 10.23
N ARG A 180 -12.82 7.18 10.52
CA ARG A 180 -11.42 7.46 10.82
C ARG A 180 -11.02 6.74 12.12
N ALA A 181 -9.75 6.40 12.24
CA ALA A 181 -9.21 5.65 13.36
C ALA A 181 -8.75 6.54 14.53
N TYR A 182 -9.00 7.85 14.44
CA TYR A 182 -8.74 8.87 15.45
C TYR A 182 -9.87 9.91 15.44
#